data_AF-A0A085YZC4-F1
#
_entry.id   AF-A0A085YZC4-F1
#
_cell.length_a   1.000
_cell.length_b   1.000
_cell.length_c   1.000
_cell.angle_alpha   90.00
_cell.angle_beta   90.00
_cell.angle_gamma   90.00
#
_symmetry.space_group_name_H-M   'P 1'
#
loop_
_entity.id
_entity.type
_entity.pdbx_description
1 polymer ?
#
loop_
_entity_poly.entity_id
_entity_poly.type
_entity_poly.pdbx_seq_one_letter_code
_entity_poly.pdbx_strand_id
1 'polypeptide(L)'
;MKKMLIIFAYVASAMMFGQVGINTETPHPSSDLELGSNNKALYLNRVASPENEISSPQNGMILYDSTKKCVRAYQANAWSNCLGVPIGNEGTVLSLECNAATHSGTIYYGTAYTSGIETSVPYSGGNGGSYSAVAINSTGVTGLVATLQAGNLNNGSGNLVFHITGNPSGTGNALFTVNIGGKTCSFTRSVGPAIPTVGTVTTLNCNAQLNPTTLFIGQNYSGVLKIQYTGGNGGSYNSDTFSLKGLTFTRNAGNFVIGNGEIIYNVSGVPDSTGSIIINEIIIGGQSCTSLNIGIITGLTLYCGTGSYQPVLNPDNLIAGQPYTGTYTIKYFTNSGGFYDGTTYPAESFTVNGLTFSSLAGTFTGGSVTDIVYNVTGTPTTSGNMNITVNLADKNCTKSVNVSAISAGCINNDYIIHNGQKSVRICGQIWMQHNLGANTNLDPNANPQSQALIGNYYQYGRNAVIATGYTSSGPITGFDNNWPVPANPAQRWNTGSETSPVKNTTYDPCPSGFRLPTLTEFQTLAANTNLEVYGNNWNENDNNYNNAIIFKSGNVQITFPAGGFRTVNGPGNLQGRGQGGTYYTSTIGNVNPYNTKPAFLGQSGLGGGMQAGNRAFNVKCIAQ
;
A
#
# COMPACT_ATOMS: atom_id res chain seq x y z
N MET A 1 -143.86 -51.05 -12.62
CA MET A 1 -142.46 -50.98 -13.08
C MET A 1 -141.94 -49.57 -13.36
N LYS A 2 -142.75 -48.60 -13.83
CA LYS A 2 -142.31 -47.18 -14.00
C LYS A 2 -141.98 -46.42 -12.70
N LYS A 3 -142.61 -46.74 -11.56
CA LYS A 3 -142.35 -46.06 -10.27
C LYS A 3 -141.08 -46.55 -9.54
N MET A 4 -140.58 -47.75 -9.86
CA MET A 4 -139.31 -48.27 -9.29
C MET A 4 -138.06 -47.69 -9.99
N LEU A 5 -138.17 -47.21 -11.24
CA LEU A 5 -137.04 -46.57 -11.92
C LEU A 5 -136.72 -45.16 -11.39
N ILE A 6 -137.72 -44.45 -10.84
CA ILE A 6 -137.54 -43.08 -10.33
C ILE A 6 -136.85 -43.07 -8.96
N ILE A 7 -137.06 -44.11 -8.14
CA ILE A 7 -136.39 -44.24 -6.83
C ILE A 7 -134.91 -44.59 -7.01
N PHE A 8 -134.56 -45.38 -8.03
CA PHE A 8 -133.15 -45.66 -8.35
C PHE A 8 -132.40 -44.42 -8.89
N ALA A 9 -133.12 -43.49 -9.53
CA ALA A 9 -132.55 -42.22 -9.99
C ALA A 9 -132.35 -41.17 -8.88
N TYR A 10 -133.08 -41.26 -7.76
CA TYR A 10 -132.98 -40.31 -6.63
C TYR A 10 -131.97 -40.75 -5.55
N VAL A 11 -131.61 -42.04 -5.48
CA VAL A 11 -130.58 -42.55 -4.53
C VAL A 11 -129.16 -42.41 -5.09
N ALA A 12 -129.00 -42.30 -6.41
CA ALA A 12 -127.70 -42.11 -7.06
C ALA A 12 -127.12 -40.69 -6.95
N SER A 13 -127.88 -39.70 -6.47
CA SER A 13 -127.43 -38.30 -6.37
C SER A 13 -126.93 -37.87 -4.99
N ALA A 14 -126.87 -38.77 -4.00
CA ALA A 14 -126.49 -38.46 -2.62
C ALA A 14 -125.05 -38.85 -2.24
N MET A 15 -124.22 -39.28 -3.21
CA MET A 15 -122.82 -39.62 -2.99
C MET A 15 -121.93 -38.86 -3.97
N MET A 16 -121.86 -37.54 -3.82
CA MET A 16 -120.81 -36.76 -4.46
C MET A 16 -120.06 -36.00 -3.37
N PHE A 17 -118.86 -36.47 -3.03
CA PHE A 17 -117.93 -35.71 -2.20
C PHE A 17 -117.46 -34.50 -3.01
N GLY A 18 -117.51 -33.30 -2.41
CA GLY A 18 -117.12 -32.03 -3.06
C GLY A 18 -115.60 -31.82 -3.22
N GLN A 19 -114.81 -32.86 -2.94
CA GLN A 19 -113.35 -32.86 -3.06
C GLN A 19 -112.93 -32.83 -4.54
N VAL A 20 -112.03 -31.91 -4.87
CA VAL A 20 -111.50 -31.76 -6.23
C VAL A 20 -110.16 -32.49 -6.32
N GLY A 21 -110.13 -33.61 -7.03
CA GLY A 21 -108.89 -34.26 -7.43
C GLY A 21 -108.43 -33.75 -8.79
N ILE A 22 -107.22 -33.19 -8.89
CA ILE A 22 -106.58 -32.89 -10.18
C ILE A 22 -105.56 -33.99 -10.48
N ASN A 23 -105.86 -34.82 -11.47
CA ASN A 23 -105.03 -35.96 -11.88
C ASN A 23 -104.86 -37.04 -10.78
N THR A 24 -105.86 -37.16 -9.89
CA THR A 24 -106.07 -38.29 -8.96
C THR A 24 -107.56 -38.63 -8.98
N GLU A 25 -107.89 -39.90 -9.15
CA GLU A 25 -109.29 -40.37 -9.20
C GLU A 25 -109.85 -40.65 -7.80
N THR A 26 -108.96 -40.75 -6.80
CA THR A 26 -109.29 -41.02 -5.40
C THR A 26 -108.62 -39.98 -4.50
N PRO A 27 -109.01 -38.70 -4.55
CA PRO A 27 -108.49 -37.70 -3.62
C PRO A 27 -108.81 -38.13 -2.18
N HIS A 28 -107.86 -37.86 -1.29
CA HIS A 28 -107.89 -38.26 0.10
C HIS A 28 -109.13 -37.66 0.79
N PRO A 29 -109.86 -38.43 1.64
CA PRO A 29 -111.10 -37.97 2.27
C PRO A 29 -110.98 -36.73 3.17
N SER A 30 -109.75 -36.37 3.56
CA SER A 30 -109.46 -35.16 4.35
C SER A 30 -108.99 -33.97 3.50
N SER A 31 -109.11 -34.05 2.17
CA SER A 31 -108.71 -32.98 1.26
C SER A 31 -109.90 -32.37 0.55
N ASP A 32 -109.95 -31.04 0.51
CA ASP A 32 -110.88 -30.32 -0.38
C ASP A 32 -110.29 -30.18 -1.81
N LEU A 33 -108.95 -30.20 -1.93
CA LEU A 33 -108.20 -30.19 -3.19
C LEU A 33 -106.94 -31.06 -3.08
N GLU A 34 -106.76 -32.02 -3.99
CA GLU A 34 -105.54 -32.84 -4.09
C GLU A 34 -104.94 -32.78 -5.51
N LEU A 35 -103.61 -32.65 -5.58
CA LEU A 35 -102.85 -32.62 -6.84
C LEU A 35 -102.05 -33.93 -6.99
N GLY A 36 -102.52 -34.85 -7.84
CA GLY A 36 -101.99 -36.22 -7.97
C GLY A 36 -100.89 -36.43 -9.01
N SER A 37 -100.33 -35.36 -9.59
CA SER A 37 -99.28 -35.50 -10.63
C SER A 37 -97.92 -35.81 -10.01
N ASN A 38 -97.26 -36.89 -10.43
CA ASN A 38 -95.95 -37.32 -9.91
C ASN A 38 -94.77 -36.40 -10.32
N ASN A 39 -94.98 -35.48 -11.26
CA ASN A 39 -93.93 -34.64 -11.84
C ASN A 39 -94.36 -33.18 -12.08
N LYS A 40 -95.47 -32.75 -11.47
CA LYS A 40 -95.94 -31.35 -11.51
C LYS A 40 -96.08 -30.82 -10.10
N ALA A 41 -96.14 -29.51 -9.97
CA ALA A 41 -96.29 -28.84 -8.68
C ALA A 41 -97.37 -27.76 -8.77
N LEU A 42 -97.87 -27.33 -7.61
CA LEU A 42 -98.69 -26.14 -7.51
C LEU A 42 -97.85 -24.91 -7.88
N TYR A 43 -98.26 -24.20 -8.94
CA TYR A 43 -97.64 -22.95 -9.32
C TYR A 43 -98.34 -21.78 -8.62
N LEU A 44 -97.74 -21.30 -7.52
CA LEU A 44 -98.31 -20.23 -6.70
C LEU A 44 -98.26 -18.87 -7.43
N ASN A 45 -99.20 -17.99 -7.09
CA ASN A 45 -99.15 -16.58 -7.48
C ASN A 45 -97.84 -15.94 -7.00
N ARG A 46 -97.18 -15.20 -7.90
CA ARG A 46 -95.90 -14.53 -7.62
C ARG A 46 -96.17 -13.07 -7.34
N VAL A 47 -95.98 -12.65 -6.09
CA VAL A 47 -96.27 -11.28 -5.65
C VAL A 47 -94.97 -10.67 -5.12
N ALA A 48 -94.56 -9.51 -5.62
CA ALA A 48 -93.43 -8.78 -5.05
C ALA A 48 -93.92 -8.06 -3.78
N SER A 49 -93.24 -8.23 -2.65
CA SER A 49 -93.55 -7.49 -1.41
C SER A 49 -95.04 -7.51 -1.04
N PRO A 50 -95.60 -8.69 -0.70
CA PRO A 50 -97.04 -8.90 -0.52
C PRO A 50 -97.67 -8.06 0.60
N GLU A 51 -96.87 -7.57 1.56
CA GLU A 51 -97.28 -6.56 2.54
C GLU A 51 -97.78 -5.24 1.94
N ASN A 52 -97.36 -4.89 0.72
CA ASN A 52 -97.72 -3.65 0.04
C ASN A 52 -98.74 -3.85 -1.08
N GLU A 53 -98.73 -5.03 -1.70
CA GLU A 53 -99.52 -5.31 -2.92
C GLU A 53 -100.87 -5.98 -2.63
N ILE A 54 -101.07 -6.53 -1.43
CA ILE A 54 -102.33 -7.19 -1.05
C ILE A 54 -103.01 -6.36 0.04
N SER A 55 -104.10 -5.67 -0.32
CA SER A 55 -104.78 -4.68 0.53
C SER A 55 -105.70 -5.27 1.60
N SER A 56 -106.05 -6.56 1.51
CA SER A 56 -106.88 -7.26 2.51
C SER A 56 -106.51 -8.75 2.61
N PRO A 57 -105.30 -9.08 3.09
CA PRO A 57 -104.85 -10.45 3.21
C PRO A 57 -105.68 -11.21 4.26
N GLN A 58 -106.03 -12.46 3.96
CA GLN A 58 -106.82 -13.33 4.83
C GLN A 58 -105.94 -14.47 5.38
N ASN A 59 -106.16 -14.87 6.63
CA ASN A 59 -105.45 -16.01 7.21
C ASN A 59 -105.70 -17.27 6.37
N GLY A 60 -104.63 -17.99 6.05
CA GLY A 60 -104.65 -19.18 5.17
C GLY A 60 -104.17 -18.93 3.73
N MET A 61 -103.89 -17.68 3.33
CA MET A 61 -103.29 -17.41 2.02
C MET A 61 -101.85 -17.95 1.92
N ILE A 62 -101.48 -18.52 0.77
CA ILE A 62 -100.12 -18.98 0.45
C ILE A 62 -99.72 -18.42 -0.93
N LEU A 63 -98.51 -17.86 -1.05
CA LEU A 63 -97.98 -17.31 -2.30
C LEU A 63 -96.46 -17.47 -2.42
N TYR A 64 -95.91 -17.19 -3.60
CA TYR A 64 -94.46 -17.04 -3.81
C TYR A 64 -94.09 -15.55 -3.80
N ASP A 65 -93.30 -15.12 -2.81
CA ASP A 65 -92.78 -13.76 -2.74
C ASP A 65 -91.64 -13.60 -3.74
N SER A 66 -91.89 -12.81 -4.78
CA SER A 66 -90.92 -12.62 -5.86
C SER A 66 -89.79 -11.65 -5.50
N THR A 67 -89.91 -10.88 -4.41
CA THR A 67 -88.84 -10.07 -3.83
C THR A 67 -87.91 -10.94 -2.99
N LYS A 68 -88.47 -11.74 -2.07
CA LYS A 68 -87.71 -12.63 -1.16
C LYS A 68 -87.33 -13.99 -1.77
N LYS A 69 -87.82 -14.31 -2.97
CA LYS A 69 -87.59 -15.56 -3.73
C LYS A 69 -88.01 -16.83 -2.98
N CYS A 70 -89.10 -16.78 -2.23
CA CYS A 70 -89.53 -17.89 -1.37
C CYS A 70 -91.06 -17.96 -1.20
N VAL A 71 -91.56 -19.10 -0.71
CA VAL A 71 -92.99 -19.26 -0.35
C VAL A 71 -93.28 -18.56 0.97
N ARG A 72 -94.42 -17.85 1.09
CA ARG A 72 -94.89 -17.23 2.34
C ARG A 72 -96.37 -17.54 2.56
N ALA A 73 -96.79 -17.62 3.81
CA ALA A 73 -98.21 -17.74 4.18
C ALA A 73 -98.65 -16.55 5.03
N TYR A 74 -99.93 -16.17 4.93
CA TYR A 74 -100.54 -15.19 5.81
C TYR A 74 -101.28 -15.90 6.94
N GLN A 75 -100.88 -15.65 8.19
CA GLN A 75 -101.49 -16.24 9.38
C GLN A 75 -101.36 -15.29 10.57
N ALA A 76 -102.29 -15.38 11.53
CA ALA A 76 -102.33 -14.49 12.69
C ALA A 76 -102.25 -12.99 12.32
N ASN A 77 -102.89 -12.61 11.19
CA ASN A 77 -102.89 -11.25 10.66
C ASN A 77 -101.50 -10.70 10.28
N ALA A 78 -100.57 -11.57 9.87
CA ALA A 78 -99.26 -11.18 9.34
C ALA A 78 -98.73 -12.17 8.28
N TRP A 79 -97.87 -11.67 7.38
CA TRP A 79 -97.12 -12.54 6.47
C TRP A 79 -95.95 -13.22 7.19
N SER A 80 -95.83 -14.54 7.05
CA SER A 80 -94.69 -15.32 7.56
C SER A 80 -93.37 -14.87 6.92
N ASN A 81 -92.24 -15.27 7.49
CA ASN A 81 -90.99 -15.36 6.74
C ASN A 81 -91.04 -16.51 5.72
N CYS A 82 -89.95 -16.72 4.97
CA CYS A 82 -89.87 -17.77 3.97
C CYS A 82 -90.17 -19.17 4.55
N LEU A 83 -91.19 -19.83 4.02
CA LEU A 83 -91.55 -21.22 4.32
C LEU A 83 -90.66 -22.16 3.51
N GLY A 84 -90.18 -23.24 4.12
CA GLY A 84 -89.43 -24.29 3.42
C GLY A 84 -87.98 -23.97 3.08
N VAL A 85 -87.48 -22.79 3.44
CA VAL A 85 -86.06 -22.66 3.80
C VAL A 85 -85.93 -23.45 5.10
N PRO A 86 -84.92 -24.31 5.32
CA PRO A 86 -84.65 -24.75 6.68
C PRO A 86 -84.65 -23.47 7.51
N ILE A 87 -85.38 -23.47 8.62
CA ILE A 87 -85.21 -22.46 9.64
C ILE A 87 -83.71 -22.47 9.88
N GLY A 88 -83.01 -21.52 9.27
CA GLY A 88 -81.60 -21.32 9.52
C GLY A 88 -81.63 -20.99 10.97
N ASN A 89 -81.26 -21.95 11.80
CA ASN A 89 -80.85 -21.63 13.15
C ASN A 89 -79.74 -20.62 12.87
N GLU A 90 -80.01 -19.32 13.02
CA GLU A 90 -78.93 -18.36 13.01
C GLU A 90 -77.98 -18.90 14.06
N GLY A 91 -76.73 -19.10 13.65
CA GLY A 91 -75.74 -19.69 14.52
C GLY A 91 -75.60 -18.80 15.74
N THR A 92 -76.13 -19.17 16.90
CA THR A 92 -75.93 -18.42 18.15
C THR A 92 -74.83 -19.06 18.96
N VAL A 93 -74.02 -18.26 19.64
CA VAL A 93 -73.02 -18.73 20.61
C VAL A 93 -73.35 -18.20 22.01
N LEU A 94 -72.93 -18.93 23.03
CA LEU A 94 -73.00 -18.46 24.41
C LEU A 94 -71.92 -17.41 24.69
N SER A 95 -70.70 -17.64 24.20
CA SER A 95 -69.57 -16.71 24.31
C SER A 95 -68.72 -16.71 23.04
N LEU A 96 -68.14 -15.55 22.72
CA LEU A 96 -66.96 -15.45 21.85
C LEU A 96 -65.76 -15.10 22.73
N GLU A 97 -64.68 -15.85 22.61
CA GLU A 97 -63.56 -15.81 23.55
C GLU A 97 -62.33 -15.16 22.91
N CYS A 98 -62.47 -13.91 22.44
CA CYS A 98 -61.38 -13.20 21.75
C CYS A 98 -60.08 -13.07 22.57
N ASN A 99 -60.16 -13.07 23.90
CA ASN A 99 -58.97 -13.04 24.77
C ASN A 99 -58.18 -14.36 24.75
N ALA A 100 -58.82 -15.46 24.33
CA ALA A 100 -58.22 -16.77 24.14
C ALA A 100 -57.87 -17.04 22.66
N ALA A 101 -57.94 -16.02 21.80
CA ALA A 101 -57.62 -16.18 20.39
C ALA A 101 -56.15 -16.61 20.19
N THR A 102 -55.94 -17.55 19.27
CA THR A 102 -54.61 -17.98 18.87
C THR A 102 -54.25 -17.38 17.52
N HIS A 103 -52.97 -17.05 17.35
CA HIS A 103 -52.47 -16.26 16.23
C HIS A 103 -51.39 -17.03 15.49
N SER A 104 -51.47 -17.08 14.15
CA SER A 104 -50.40 -17.60 13.28
C SER A 104 -49.81 -16.47 12.41
N GLY A 105 -48.53 -16.61 12.09
CA GLY A 105 -47.76 -15.61 11.33
C GLY A 105 -47.43 -14.34 12.12
N THR A 106 -46.47 -13.56 11.63
CA THR A 106 -46.08 -12.24 12.20
C THR A 106 -46.35 -11.13 11.19
N ILE A 107 -46.71 -9.94 11.68
CA ILE A 107 -47.08 -8.79 10.85
C ILE A 107 -46.06 -7.67 11.08
N TYR A 108 -45.54 -7.10 10.00
CA TYR A 108 -44.58 -6.00 10.02
C TYR A 108 -45.11 -4.82 9.20
N TYR A 109 -44.82 -3.60 9.66
CA TYR A 109 -45.18 -2.37 8.95
C TYR A 109 -44.62 -2.34 7.51
N GLY A 110 -45.42 -1.91 6.55
CA GLY A 110 -45.01 -1.71 5.15
C GLY A 110 -44.95 -2.99 4.29
N THR A 111 -45.20 -4.16 4.86
CA THR A 111 -45.27 -5.44 4.13
C THR A 111 -46.71 -5.75 3.72
N ALA A 112 -46.94 -6.01 2.43
CA ALA A 112 -48.25 -6.45 1.93
C ALA A 112 -48.44 -7.96 2.16
N TYR A 113 -49.55 -8.34 2.80
CA TYR A 113 -49.91 -9.72 3.10
C TYR A 113 -51.07 -10.17 2.21
N THR A 114 -50.87 -11.24 1.44
CA THR A 114 -51.91 -11.87 0.60
C THR A 114 -52.39 -13.22 1.14
N SER A 115 -51.63 -13.84 2.06
CA SER A 115 -51.96 -15.11 2.72
C SER A 115 -51.02 -15.36 3.92
N GLY A 116 -51.25 -16.45 4.68
CA GLY A 116 -50.31 -16.95 5.71
C GLY A 116 -50.42 -16.30 7.09
N ILE A 117 -51.34 -15.34 7.27
CA ILE A 117 -51.64 -14.74 8.58
C ILE A 117 -53.06 -15.12 8.99
N GLU A 118 -53.21 -15.80 10.12
CA GLU A 118 -54.53 -16.22 10.61
C GLU A 118 -54.73 -15.92 12.10
N THR A 119 -55.98 -15.83 12.50
CA THR A 119 -56.40 -15.78 13.90
C THR A 119 -57.58 -16.71 14.13
N SER A 120 -57.43 -17.64 15.06
CA SER A 120 -58.50 -18.55 15.48
C SER A 120 -59.13 -18.04 16.77
N VAL A 121 -60.41 -17.68 16.72
CA VAL A 121 -61.19 -17.19 17.87
C VAL A 121 -62.08 -18.33 18.39
N PRO A 122 -61.86 -18.81 19.62
CA PRO A 122 -62.73 -19.81 20.24
C PRO A 122 -64.11 -19.25 20.56
N TYR A 123 -65.12 -20.13 20.55
CA TYR A 123 -66.47 -19.86 21.04
C TYR A 123 -67.02 -21.06 21.79
N SER A 124 -68.00 -20.82 22.66
CA SER A 124 -68.74 -21.85 23.40
C SER A 124 -70.24 -21.81 23.11
N GLY A 125 -70.92 -22.94 23.32
CA GLY A 125 -72.39 -23.02 23.26
C GLY A 125 -72.99 -22.72 21.89
N GLY A 126 -72.28 -23.05 20.80
CA GLY A 126 -72.82 -23.02 19.45
C GLY A 126 -74.03 -23.94 19.30
N ASN A 127 -75.04 -23.50 18.54
CA ASN A 127 -76.31 -24.21 18.33
C ASN A 127 -76.38 -24.97 16.99
N GLY A 128 -75.24 -25.20 16.32
CA GLY A 128 -75.20 -25.87 15.02
C GLY A 128 -75.64 -25.00 13.84
N GLY A 129 -76.01 -23.74 14.10
CA GLY A 129 -76.57 -22.83 13.12
C GLY A 129 -75.56 -22.18 12.19
N SER A 130 -76.02 -21.58 11.10
CA SER A 130 -75.16 -20.97 10.08
C SER A 130 -74.75 -19.54 10.42
N TYR A 131 -73.58 -19.13 9.93
CA TYR A 131 -73.09 -17.75 9.94
C TYR A 131 -72.62 -17.34 8.53
N SER A 132 -72.83 -16.07 8.19
CA SER A 132 -72.42 -15.52 6.88
C SER A 132 -70.92 -15.22 6.85
N ALA A 133 -70.37 -15.07 5.65
CA ALA A 133 -69.01 -14.58 5.48
C ALA A 133 -68.89 -13.15 6.02
N VAL A 134 -67.74 -12.82 6.63
CA VAL A 134 -67.48 -11.50 7.23
C VAL A 134 -66.11 -10.99 6.76
N ALA A 135 -66.02 -9.68 6.49
CA ALA A 135 -64.77 -8.96 6.28
C ALA A 135 -64.69 -7.79 7.27
N ILE A 136 -63.65 -7.77 8.11
CA ILE A 136 -63.48 -6.82 9.20
C ILE A 136 -62.21 -6.01 8.93
N ASN A 137 -62.36 -4.70 8.74
CA ASN A 137 -61.22 -3.79 8.63
C ASN A 137 -60.60 -3.55 10.01
N SER A 138 -59.28 -3.50 10.08
CA SER A 138 -58.57 -3.19 11.32
C SER A 138 -58.75 -1.73 11.74
N THR A 139 -58.82 -1.50 13.05
CA THR A 139 -58.74 -0.19 13.70
C THR A 139 -57.46 -0.08 14.56
N GLY A 140 -57.04 1.13 14.91
CA GLY A 140 -55.69 1.36 15.49
C GLY A 140 -54.64 1.40 14.37
N VAL A 141 -54.01 0.26 14.07
CA VAL A 141 -53.25 0.10 12.81
C VAL A 141 -54.19 -0.29 11.68
N THR A 142 -54.43 0.59 10.72
CA THR A 142 -55.33 0.38 9.57
C THR A 142 -54.65 -0.35 8.42
N GLY A 143 -55.41 -0.74 7.38
CA GLY A 143 -54.87 -1.33 6.16
C GLY A 143 -54.82 -2.87 6.14
N LEU A 144 -55.27 -3.52 7.23
CA LEU A 144 -55.47 -4.97 7.30
C LEU A 144 -56.97 -5.31 7.27
N VAL A 145 -57.31 -6.45 6.68
CA VAL A 145 -58.67 -7.00 6.62
C VAL A 145 -58.66 -8.44 7.11
N ALA A 146 -59.44 -8.73 8.15
CA ALA A 146 -59.68 -10.08 8.63
C ALA A 146 -60.95 -10.64 7.98
N THR A 147 -60.83 -11.71 7.21
CA THR A 147 -61.92 -12.36 6.49
C THR A 147 -62.24 -13.73 7.07
N LEU A 148 -63.52 -14.02 7.24
CA LEU A 148 -64.07 -15.32 7.61
C LEU A 148 -65.04 -15.76 6.52
N GLN A 149 -64.89 -17.00 6.03
CA GLN A 149 -65.83 -17.57 5.04
C GLN A 149 -67.14 -17.98 5.70
N ALA A 150 -68.24 -18.04 4.95
CA ALA A 150 -69.53 -18.51 5.47
C ALA A 150 -69.44 -19.98 5.89
N GLY A 151 -70.14 -20.35 6.96
CA GLY A 151 -70.09 -21.71 7.50
C GLY A 151 -71.16 -21.97 8.55
N ASN A 152 -71.02 -23.09 9.27
CA ASN A 152 -71.89 -23.46 10.39
C ASN A 152 -71.08 -23.49 11.69
N LEU A 153 -71.70 -23.10 12.81
CA LEU A 153 -71.16 -23.34 14.13
C LEU A 153 -71.25 -24.83 14.47
N ASN A 154 -70.35 -25.30 15.31
CA ASN A 154 -70.47 -26.60 15.95
C ASN A 154 -71.58 -26.56 17.00
N ASN A 155 -72.19 -27.72 17.28
CA ASN A 155 -72.97 -27.89 18.50
C ASN A 155 -72.00 -27.97 19.69
N GLY A 156 -72.03 -26.98 20.59
CA GLY A 156 -71.05 -26.83 21.67
C GLY A 156 -69.90 -25.88 21.32
N SER A 157 -68.67 -26.22 21.67
CA SER A 157 -67.51 -25.34 21.45
C SER A 157 -66.89 -25.51 20.07
N GLY A 158 -66.27 -24.46 19.55
CA GLY A 158 -65.56 -24.48 18.27
C GLY A 158 -64.68 -23.26 18.07
N ASN A 159 -64.12 -23.12 16.87
CA ASN A 159 -63.22 -22.03 16.51
C ASN A 159 -63.69 -21.35 15.22
N LEU A 160 -63.52 -20.03 15.14
CA LEU A 160 -63.68 -19.24 13.93
C LEU A 160 -62.30 -18.81 13.45
N VAL A 161 -61.90 -19.22 12.24
CA VAL A 161 -60.57 -18.94 11.68
C VAL A 161 -60.66 -17.78 10.70
N PHE A 162 -60.05 -16.66 11.07
CA PHE A 162 -59.96 -15.46 10.25
C PHE A 162 -58.63 -15.44 9.49
N HIS A 163 -58.68 -15.27 8.17
CA HIS A 163 -57.50 -14.99 7.35
C HIS A 163 -57.29 -13.48 7.24
N ILE A 164 -56.06 -13.01 7.46
CA ILE A 164 -55.73 -11.58 7.50
C ILE A 164 -54.88 -11.22 6.28
N THR A 165 -55.32 -10.21 5.54
CA THR A 165 -54.63 -9.69 4.35
C THR A 165 -54.52 -8.17 4.40
N GLY A 166 -53.72 -7.56 3.52
CA GLY A 166 -53.57 -6.11 3.39
C GLY A 166 -52.17 -5.60 3.72
N ASN A 167 -52.00 -4.27 3.72
CA ASN A 167 -50.74 -3.58 4.02
C ASN A 167 -50.95 -2.67 5.24
N PRO A 168 -50.33 -2.98 6.40
CA PRO A 168 -50.54 -2.20 7.61
C PRO A 168 -49.96 -0.79 7.50
N SER A 169 -50.72 0.21 7.92
CA SER A 169 -50.38 1.64 7.80
C SER A 169 -49.35 2.16 8.82
N GLY A 170 -48.94 1.34 9.79
CA GLY A 170 -48.01 1.72 10.85
C GLY A 170 -47.67 0.55 11.78
N THR A 171 -46.90 0.82 12.83
CA THR A 171 -46.59 -0.14 13.92
C THR A 171 -47.58 -0.03 15.06
N GLY A 172 -47.81 -1.10 15.81
CA GLY A 172 -48.70 -1.12 16.98
C GLY A 172 -49.81 -2.17 16.88
N ASN A 173 -50.91 -1.98 17.62
CA ASN A 173 -51.99 -2.97 17.67
C ASN A 173 -53.05 -2.70 16.58
N ALA A 174 -53.26 -3.68 15.70
CA ALA A 174 -54.41 -3.76 14.80
C ALA A 174 -55.56 -4.47 15.53
N LEU A 175 -56.67 -3.78 15.77
CA LEU A 175 -57.84 -4.27 16.47
C LEU A 175 -58.94 -4.68 15.48
N PHE A 176 -59.50 -5.86 15.66
CA PHE A 176 -60.61 -6.39 14.85
C PHE A 176 -61.81 -6.71 15.74
N THR A 177 -62.95 -6.07 15.47
CA THR A 177 -64.21 -6.30 16.21
C THR A 177 -65.07 -7.33 15.49
N VAL A 178 -65.25 -8.49 16.11
CA VAL A 178 -66.03 -9.62 15.60
C VAL A 178 -67.46 -9.53 16.11
N ASN A 179 -68.44 -9.68 15.21
CA ASN A 179 -69.86 -9.79 15.54
C ASN A 179 -70.47 -11.02 14.86
N ILE A 180 -70.50 -12.14 15.58
CA ILE A 180 -70.97 -13.45 15.08
C ILE A 180 -71.81 -14.12 16.16
N GLY A 181 -72.94 -14.70 15.74
CA GLY A 181 -73.84 -15.43 16.60
C GLY A 181 -74.42 -14.68 17.79
N GLY A 182 -74.76 -13.41 17.55
CA GLY A 182 -75.40 -12.53 18.53
C GLY A 182 -74.45 -12.03 19.62
N LYS A 183 -73.14 -12.28 19.50
CA LYS A 183 -72.12 -11.82 20.44
C LYS A 183 -71.09 -10.96 19.72
N THR A 184 -70.50 -10.04 20.48
CA THR A 184 -69.43 -9.17 20.01
C THR A 184 -68.21 -9.31 20.91
N CYS A 185 -67.03 -9.46 20.33
CA CYS A 185 -65.74 -9.34 21.02
C CYS A 185 -64.70 -8.76 20.07
N SER A 186 -63.51 -8.39 20.57
CA SER A 186 -62.43 -7.92 19.70
C SER A 186 -61.12 -8.64 20.02
N PHE A 187 -60.36 -9.01 19.00
CA PHE A 187 -58.99 -9.52 19.13
C PHE A 187 -58.00 -8.53 18.52
N THR A 188 -56.75 -8.57 18.99
CA THR A 188 -55.68 -7.69 18.55
C THR A 188 -54.57 -8.45 17.86
N ARG A 189 -54.03 -7.91 16.77
CA ARG A 189 -52.78 -8.37 16.14
C ARG A 189 -51.71 -7.30 16.31
N SER A 190 -50.56 -7.68 16.87
CA SER A 190 -49.42 -6.78 16.95
C SER A 190 -48.73 -6.66 15.59
N VAL A 191 -48.45 -5.43 15.18
CA VAL A 191 -47.68 -5.07 13.99
C VAL A 191 -46.32 -4.54 14.45
N GLY A 192 -45.28 -5.34 14.20
CA GLY A 192 -43.90 -4.97 14.48
C GLY A 192 -43.38 -3.88 13.54
N PRO A 193 -42.22 -3.27 13.86
CA PRO A 193 -41.52 -2.37 12.94
C PRO A 193 -41.25 -3.04 11.60
N ALA A 194 -41.14 -2.25 10.53
CA ALA A 194 -40.76 -2.78 9.23
C ALA A 194 -39.50 -3.65 9.37
N ILE A 195 -39.47 -4.82 8.72
CA ILE A 195 -38.25 -5.63 8.68
C ILE A 195 -37.20 -4.76 7.97
N PRO A 196 -36.05 -4.46 8.57
CA PRO A 196 -34.99 -3.77 7.87
C PRO A 196 -34.59 -4.64 6.67
N THR A 197 -34.85 -4.14 5.48
CA THR A 197 -34.42 -4.79 4.23
C THR A 197 -32.91 -4.86 4.28
N VAL A 198 -32.35 -6.07 4.26
CA VAL A 198 -30.89 -6.23 4.21
C VAL A 198 -30.42 -5.60 2.90
N GLY A 199 -29.51 -4.64 3.03
CA GLY A 199 -28.94 -3.96 1.90
C GLY A 199 -28.12 -4.92 1.04
N THR A 200 -28.35 -4.90 -0.27
CA THR A 200 -27.54 -5.61 -1.26
C THR A 200 -27.11 -4.67 -2.37
N VAL A 201 -25.97 -4.95 -2.99
CA VAL A 201 -25.44 -4.26 -4.17
C VAL A 201 -25.04 -5.29 -5.23
N THR A 202 -25.03 -4.88 -6.49
CA THR A 202 -24.63 -5.74 -7.62
C THR A 202 -23.12 -5.85 -7.74
N THR A 203 -22.38 -4.73 -7.59
CA THR A 203 -20.91 -4.72 -7.65
C THR A 203 -20.30 -3.69 -6.70
N LEU A 204 -19.05 -3.91 -6.29
CA LEU A 204 -18.18 -2.94 -5.61
C LEU A 204 -16.99 -2.58 -6.50
N ASN A 205 -16.60 -1.30 -6.51
CA ASN A 205 -15.37 -0.85 -7.17
C ASN A 205 -14.17 -1.06 -6.24
N CYS A 206 -13.48 -2.19 -6.43
CA CYS A 206 -12.29 -2.55 -5.67
C CYS A 206 -10.98 -1.87 -6.15
N ASN A 207 -11.09 -0.66 -6.73
CA ASN A 207 -9.94 0.20 -7.05
C ASN A 207 -9.98 1.54 -6.29
N ALA A 208 -10.80 1.63 -5.24
CA ALA A 208 -10.92 2.82 -4.41
C ALA A 208 -9.56 3.24 -3.80
N GLN A 209 -9.33 4.55 -3.72
CA GLN A 209 -8.13 5.13 -3.12
C GLN A 209 -8.51 6.05 -1.95
N LEU A 210 -7.58 6.25 -1.03
CA LEU A 210 -7.69 7.28 0.00
C LEU A 210 -7.71 8.69 -0.62
N ASN A 211 -8.45 9.59 -0.01
CA ASN A 211 -8.43 11.01 -0.31
C ASN A 211 -8.29 11.81 1.01
N PRO A 212 -7.16 12.50 1.24
CA PRO A 212 -6.01 12.66 0.33
C PRO A 212 -5.22 11.38 0.04
N THR A 213 -4.61 11.26 -1.15
CA THR A 213 -3.85 10.06 -1.57
C THR A 213 -2.45 9.98 -0.96
N THR A 214 -1.96 11.06 -0.38
CA THR A 214 -0.61 11.17 0.18
C THR A 214 -0.63 11.04 1.69
N LEU A 215 0.10 10.05 2.21
CA LEU A 215 0.23 9.79 3.63
C LEU A 215 1.70 9.74 4.03
N PHE A 216 1.99 10.27 5.22
CA PHE A 216 3.33 10.27 5.80
C PHE A 216 3.31 9.56 7.16
N ILE A 217 4.28 8.69 7.40
CA ILE A 217 4.49 8.06 8.71
C ILE A 217 4.63 9.15 9.79
N GLY A 218 3.99 8.97 10.94
CA GLY A 218 4.06 9.91 12.07
C GLY A 218 3.23 11.20 11.94
N GLN A 219 2.65 11.52 10.77
CA GLN A 219 1.74 12.66 10.64
C GLN A 219 0.29 12.27 10.91
N ASN A 220 -0.47 13.17 11.53
CA ASN A 220 -1.90 12.97 11.69
C ASN A 220 -2.59 13.02 10.32
N TYR A 221 -3.28 11.95 9.96
CA TYR A 221 -4.08 11.83 8.76
C TYR A 221 -5.56 12.02 9.08
N SER A 222 -6.25 12.75 8.22
CA SER A 222 -7.71 12.86 8.21
C SER A 222 -8.18 12.91 6.76
N GLY A 223 -9.03 11.96 6.38
CA GLY A 223 -9.52 11.84 5.02
C GLY A 223 -10.63 10.80 4.91
N VAL A 224 -10.89 10.36 3.69
CA VAL A 224 -11.95 9.39 3.40
C VAL A 224 -11.48 8.31 2.43
N LEU A 225 -12.06 7.12 2.53
CA LEU A 225 -12.03 6.08 1.50
C LEU A 225 -13.45 5.94 0.94
N LYS A 226 -13.60 6.18 -0.37
CA LYS A 226 -14.90 6.10 -1.06
C LYS A 226 -14.94 4.90 -1.99
N ILE A 227 -15.82 3.94 -1.71
CA ILE A 227 -16.01 2.73 -2.51
C ILE A 227 -17.31 2.88 -3.29
N GLN A 228 -17.21 3.04 -4.61
CA GLN A 228 -18.38 3.12 -5.49
C GLN A 228 -19.04 1.74 -5.64
N TYR A 229 -20.37 1.71 -5.75
CA TYR A 229 -21.14 0.50 -6.01
C TYR A 229 -22.24 0.72 -7.06
N THR A 230 -22.74 -0.37 -7.64
CA THR A 230 -23.89 -0.37 -8.55
C THR A 230 -25.02 -1.26 -8.06
N GLY A 231 -26.26 -0.96 -8.48
CA GLY A 231 -27.44 -1.78 -8.22
C GLY A 231 -27.79 -1.97 -6.73
N GLY A 232 -27.68 -0.92 -5.92
CA GLY A 232 -28.18 -0.90 -4.54
C GLY A 232 -29.69 -1.07 -4.48
N ASN A 233 -30.18 -1.83 -3.50
CA ASN A 233 -31.59 -2.18 -3.34
C ASN A 233 -32.37 -1.31 -2.35
N GLY A 234 -31.78 -0.25 -1.79
CA GLY A 234 -32.42 0.59 -0.76
C GLY A 234 -32.30 0.07 0.68
N GLY A 235 -31.79 -1.15 0.87
CA GLY A 235 -31.69 -1.78 2.19
C GLY A 235 -30.53 -1.26 3.05
N SER A 236 -30.56 -1.59 4.33
CA SER A 236 -29.61 -1.12 5.34
C SER A 236 -28.30 -1.92 5.37
N TYR A 237 -27.19 -1.24 5.68
CA TYR A 237 -25.90 -1.81 6.04
C TYR A 237 -25.43 -1.29 7.40
N ASN A 238 -24.69 -2.13 8.13
CA ASN A 238 -24.21 -1.81 9.48
C ASN A 238 -23.03 -0.85 9.47
N SER A 239 -22.79 -0.18 10.60
CA SER A 239 -21.51 0.48 10.86
C SER A 239 -20.38 -0.55 10.93
N ASP A 240 -19.17 -0.10 10.62
CA ASP A 240 -17.98 -0.94 10.64
C ASP A 240 -16.77 -0.09 11.01
N THR A 241 -15.89 -0.63 11.84
CA THR A 241 -14.67 0.06 12.29
C THR A 241 -13.53 -0.93 12.38
N PHE A 242 -12.39 -0.58 11.78
CA PHE A 242 -11.15 -1.34 11.88
C PHE A 242 -9.94 -0.41 11.82
N SER A 243 -8.77 -0.93 12.19
CA SER A 243 -7.51 -0.18 12.11
C SER A 243 -6.48 -0.93 11.27
N LEU A 244 -5.68 -0.19 10.52
CA LEU A 244 -4.59 -0.71 9.68
C LEU A 244 -3.47 0.34 9.63
N LYS A 245 -2.24 -0.07 9.97
CA LYS A 245 -1.04 0.79 9.96
C LYS A 245 -1.24 2.14 10.66
N GLY A 246 -1.78 2.14 11.88
CA GLY A 246 -2.04 3.38 12.64
C GLY A 246 -3.21 4.24 12.14
N LEU A 247 -3.92 3.83 11.08
CA LEU A 247 -5.13 4.48 10.58
C LEU A 247 -6.37 3.73 11.07
N THR A 248 -7.38 4.45 11.55
CA THR A 248 -8.70 3.93 11.89
C THR A 248 -9.69 4.29 10.78
N PHE A 249 -10.38 3.28 10.27
CA PHE A 249 -11.41 3.38 9.24
C PHE A 249 -12.76 3.19 9.91
N THR A 250 -13.67 4.15 9.74
CA THR A 250 -15.00 4.13 10.35
C THR A 250 -16.06 4.39 9.30
N ARG A 251 -16.95 3.42 9.09
CA ARG A 251 -18.18 3.54 8.30
C ARG A 251 -19.36 3.61 9.26
N ASN A 252 -20.23 4.60 9.10
CA ASN A 252 -21.49 4.67 9.85
C ASN A 252 -22.54 3.73 9.25
N ALA A 253 -23.49 3.27 10.06
CA ALA A 253 -24.65 2.54 9.55
C ALA A 253 -25.49 3.44 8.63
N GLY A 254 -26.12 2.86 7.61
CA GLY A 254 -26.90 3.61 6.63
C GLY A 254 -27.67 2.69 5.69
N ASN A 255 -28.26 3.28 4.66
CA ASN A 255 -28.98 2.54 3.61
C ASN A 255 -28.29 2.76 2.26
N PHE A 256 -28.28 1.73 1.42
CA PHE A 256 -27.86 1.91 0.03
C PHE A 256 -28.86 2.82 -0.70
N VAL A 257 -28.37 3.64 -1.61
CA VAL A 257 -29.22 4.35 -2.57
C VAL A 257 -29.71 3.33 -3.60
N ILE A 258 -30.95 3.47 -4.06
CA ILE A 258 -31.48 2.63 -5.15
C ILE A 258 -30.71 2.97 -6.44
N GLY A 259 -30.03 1.99 -7.03
CA GLY A 259 -29.16 2.19 -8.19
C GLY A 259 -27.68 2.36 -7.81
N ASN A 260 -27.01 3.38 -8.33
CA ASN A 260 -25.57 3.58 -8.10
C ASN A 260 -25.32 4.53 -6.93
N GLY A 261 -24.24 4.30 -6.18
CA GLY A 261 -23.87 5.15 -5.05
C GLY A 261 -22.47 4.86 -4.51
N GLU A 262 -22.16 5.43 -3.35
CA GLU A 262 -20.86 5.26 -2.69
C GLU A 262 -20.99 4.87 -1.22
N ILE A 263 -20.06 4.03 -0.76
CA ILE A 263 -19.80 3.77 0.66
C ILE A 263 -18.60 4.60 1.10
N ILE A 264 -18.77 5.34 2.20
CA ILE A 264 -17.75 6.24 2.72
C ILE A 264 -17.24 5.68 4.05
N TYR A 265 -15.94 5.45 4.12
CA TYR A 265 -15.21 5.29 5.37
C TYR A 265 -14.52 6.61 5.70
N ASN A 266 -14.79 7.16 6.89
CA ASN A 266 -13.97 8.22 7.47
C ASN A 266 -12.68 7.60 8.00
N VAL A 267 -11.54 8.18 7.64
CA VAL A 267 -10.24 7.61 7.96
C VAL A 267 -9.44 8.64 8.74
N SER A 268 -8.99 8.27 9.93
CA SER A 268 -8.22 9.14 10.82
C SER A 268 -7.18 8.36 11.59
N GLY A 269 -6.05 8.97 11.92
CA GLY A 269 -5.03 8.35 12.77
C GLY A 269 -3.64 8.84 12.40
N VAL A 270 -2.61 8.23 13.00
CA VAL A 270 -1.21 8.56 12.75
C VAL A 270 -0.55 7.31 12.17
N PRO A 271 -0.15 7.30 10.89
CA PRO A 271 0.46 6.11 10.30
C PRO A 271 1.72 5.69 11.05
N ASP A 272 1.83 4.40 11.37
CA ASP A 272 2.88 3.83 12.23
C ASP A 272 4.00 3.08 11.46
N SER A 273 3.80 2.88 10.15
CA SER A 273 4.69 2.09 9.31
C SER A 273 4.58 2.49 7.83
N THR A 274 5.69 2.46 7.09
CA THR A 274 5.71 2.80 5.65
C THR A 274 5.19 1.68 4.75
N GLY A 275 4.98 1.98 3.46
CA GLY A 275 4.63 1.01 2.41
C GLY A 275 3.14 0.97 2.05
N SER A 276 2.77 0.09 1.11
CA SER A 276 1.39 -0.01 0.60
C SER A 276 0.37 -0.27 1.71
N ILE A 277 -0.81 0.33 1.57
CA ILE A 277 -1.95 0.13 2.48
C ILE A 277 -2.89 -0.85 1.79
N ILE A 278 -2.87 -2.10 2.25
CA ILE A 278 -3.66 -3.19 1.67
C ILE A 278 -4.69 -3.61 2.71
N ILE A 279 -5.97 -3.40 2.41
CA ILE A 279 -7.07 -3.95 3.20
C ILE A 279 -7.30 -5.38 2.72
N ASN A 280 -7.18 -6.34 3.65
CA ASN A 280 -7.30 -7.77 3.33
C ASN A 280 -8.66 -8.11 2.74
N GLU A 281 -9.73 -7.63 3.37
CA GLU A 281 -11.09 -7.87 2.92
C GLU A 281 -12.04 -6.75 3.39
N ILE A 282 -12.94 -6.31 2.51
CA ILE A 282 -14.13 -5.52 2.84
C ILE A 282 -15.34 -6.29 2.35
N ILE A 283 -16.32 -6.53 3.23
CA ILE A 283 -17.60 -7.19 2.88
C ILE A 283 -18.75 -6.21 3.15
N ILE A 284 -19.52 -5.91 2.11
CA ILE A 284 -20.70 -5.04 2.22
C ILE A 284 -21.69 -5.32 1.07
N GLY A 285 -22.99 -5.35 1.39
CA GLY A 285 -24.05 -5.51 0.40
C GLY A 285 -24.03 -6.85 -0.34
N GLY A 286 -23.49 -7.91 0.27
CA GLY A 286 -23.33 -9.23 -0.35
C GLY A 286 -22.15 -9.36 -1.31
N GLN A 287 -21.31 -8.31 -1.43
CA GLN A 287 -20.09 -8.30 -2.25
C GLN A 287 -18.84 -8.19 -1.37
N SER A 288 -17.68 -8.57 -1.91
CA SER A 288 -16.39 -8.39 -1.25
C SER A 288 -15.32 -7.80 -2.15
N CYS A 289 -14.42 -7.02 -1.53
CA CYS A 289 -13.16 -6.60 -2.13
C CYS A 289 -12.01 -7.23 -1.34
N THR A 290 -11.21 -8.07 -1.98
CA THR A 290 -10.03 -8.71 -1.38
C THR A 290 -8.75 -8.01 -1.83
N SER A 291 -7.76 -7.92 -0.93
CA SER A 291 -6.45 -7.31 -1.21
C SER A 291 -6.53 -5.91 -1.83
N LEU A 292 -7.45 -5.08 -1.33
CA LEU A 292 -7.69 -3.73 -1.83
C LEU A 292 -6.52 -2.81 -1.46
N ASN A 293 -5.72 -2.42 -2.46
CA ASN A 293 -4.67 -1.43 -2.30
C ASN A 293 -5.24 -0.01 -2.43
N ILE A 294 -5.23 0.75 -1.34
CA ILE A 294 -5.87 2.07 -1.24
C ILE A 294 -4.88 3.25 -1.21
N GLY A 295 -3.58 2.97 -1.31
CA GLY A 295 -2.55 3.99 -1.27
C GLY A 295 -1.22 3.50 -0.69
N ILE A 296 -0.29 4.44 -0.47
CA ILE A 296 1.03 4.16 0.08
C ILE A 296 1.37 5.17 1.18
N ILE A 297 1.88 4.69 2.32
CA ILE A 297 2.45 5.54 3.35
C ILE A 297 3.93 5.75 3.00
N THR A 298 4.30 7.00 2.78
CA THR A 298 5.68 7.40 2.50
C THR A 298 6.35 7.95 3.77
N GLY A 299 7.68 8.06 3.76
CA GLY A 299 8.45 8.52 4.92
C GLY A 299 9.87 8.89 4.50
N LEU A 300 10.80 8.81 5.45
CA LEU A 300 12.23 8.93 5.17
C LEU A 300 12.66 7.81 4.21
N THR A 301 13.30 8.19 3.11
CA THR A 301 14.03 7.27 2.23
C THR A 301 15.51 7.40 2.52
N LEU A 302 16.16 6.27 2.80
CA LEU A 302 17.60 6.19 3.02
C LEU A 302 18.22 5.44 1.85
N TYR A 303 19.18 6.04 1.15
CA TYR A 303 19.72 5.48 -0.08
C TYR A 303 20.84 4.45 0.20
N CYS A 304 20.54 3.17 -0.02
CA CYS A 304 21.38 2.04 0.38
C CYS A 304 21.94 1.17 -0.75
N GLY A 305 21.51 1.44 -1.97
CA GLY A 305 21.75 0.57 -3.14
C GLY A 305 22.96 0.98 -3.98
N THR A 306 22.92 0.55 -5.24
CA THR A 306 23.84 0.95 -6.32
C THR A 306 23.29 2.17 -7.06
N GLY A 307 24.16 2.94 -7.71
CA GLY A 307 23.79 4.11 -8.52
C GLY A 307 24.21 5.45 -7.90
N SER A 308 23.73 6.56 -8.45
CA SER A 308 24.26 7.92 -8.16
C SER A 308 24.15 8.38 -6.70
N TYR A 309 23.32 7.75 -5.87
CA TYR A 309 23.12 8.07 -4.45
C TYR A 309 23.60 6.98 -3.49
N GLN A 310 24.40 6.03 -3.98
CA GLN A 310 24.97 4.97 -3.15
C GLN A 310 25.87 5.56 -2.04
N PRO A 311 25.95 4.93 -0.85
CA PRO A 311 26.86 5.36 0.19
C PRO A 311 28.31 5.32 -0.28
N VAL A 312 29.10 6.35 0.08
CA VAL A 312 30.48 6.52 -0.38
C VAL A 312 31.41 6.62 0.83
N LEU A 313 32.41 5.74 0.87
CA LEU A 313 33.57 5.88 1.74
C LEU A 313 34.68 6.61 0.98
N ASN A 314 35.26 7.64 1.57
CA ASN A 314 36.32 8.44 0.94
C ASN A 314 37.43 8.78 1.96
N PRO A 315 38.68 8.33 1.74
CA PRO A 315 39.13 7.44 0.66
C PRO A 315 38.47 6.05 0.70
N ASP A 316 38.28 5.41 -0.46
CA ASP A 316 37.59 4.11 -0.58
C ASP A 316 38.50 2.90 -0.24
N ASN A 317 39.77 3.15 0.07
CA ASN A 317 40.77 2.12 0.36
C ASN A 317 40.96 1.92 1.87
N LEU A 318 40.51 0.76 2.38
CA LEU A 318 40.75 0.33 3.76
C LEU A 318 41.76 -0.81 3.80
N ILE A 319 42.75 -0.69 4.67
CA ILE A 319 43.80 -1.70 4.87
C ILE A 319 43.84 -2.08 6.35
N ALA A 320 43.67 -3.37 6.65
CA ALA A 320 43.74 -3.90 8.01
C ALA A 320 45.09 -3.59 8.65
N GLY A 321 45.11 -2.95 9.83
CA GLY A 321 46.31 -2.58 10.57
C GLY A 321 46.90 -1.20 10.22
N GLN A 322 46.36 -0.49 9.24
CA GLN A 322 46.77 0.89 8.90
C GLN A 322 45.81 1.93 9.49
N PRO A 323 46.30 3.03 10.09
CA PRO A 323 45.45 4.14 10.50
C PRO A 323 44.69 4.72 9.30
N TYR A 324 43.41 4.96 9.49
CA TYR A 324 42.51 5.53 8.50
C TYR A 324 41.90 6.83 9.04
N THR A 325 41.77 7.82 8.16
CA THR A 325 41.01 9.05 8.40
C THR A 325 40.31 9.43 7.11
N GLY A 326 38.99 9.60 7.17
CA GLY A 326 38.19 9.92 6.01
C GLY A 326 36.74 10.18 6.37
N THR A 327 35.86 10.06 5.37
CA THR A 327 34.43 10.30 5.52
C THR A 327 33.63 9.13 4.97
N TYR A 328 32.46 8.89 5.55
CA TYR A 328 31.44 8.00 5.01
C TYR A 328 30.15 8.81 4.82
N THR A 329 29.75 8.99 3.57
CA THR A 329 28.57 9.80 3.22
C THR A 329 27.43 8.88 2.82
N ILE A 330 26.29 9.06 3.47
CA ILE A 330 25.01 8.45 3.12
C ILE A 330 24.01 9.54 2.76
N LYS A 331 23.07 9.24 1.86
CA LYS A 331 22.05 10.21 1.44
C LYS A 331 20.68 9.79 1.92
N TYR A 332 19.83 10.78 2.20
CA TYR A 332 18.41 10.56 2.48
C TYR A 332 17.54 11.50 1.65
N PHE A 333 16.24 11.18 1.57
CA PHE A 333 15.21 12.05 1.03
C PHE A 333 13.98 12.01 1.95
N THR A 334 13.41 13.18 2.23
CA THR A 334 12.09 13.33 2.85
C THR A 334 11.25 14.26 1.98
N ASN A 335 9.93 14.13 2.01
CA ASN A 335 9.05 15.03 1.27
C ASN A 335 8.97 16.40 1.96
N SER A 336 8.88 17.47 1.18
CA SER A 336 8.64 18.81 1.72
C SER A 336 7.28 18.84 2.44
N GLY A 337 7.26 19.36 3.67
CA GLY A 337 6.08 19.36 4.55
C GLY A 337 5.72 18.00 5.17
N GLY A 338 6.50 16.95 4.93
CA GLY A 338 6.33 15.62 5.55
C GLY A 338 6.82 15.58 7.01
N PHE A 339 6.54 14.48 7.73
CA PHE A 339 6.83 14.38 9.18
C PHE A 339 8.28 14.71 9.52
N TYR A 340 9.21 14.17 8.73
CA TYR A 340 10.63 14.37 9.01
C TYR A 340 11.11 15.77 8.65
N ASP A 341 10.46 16.50 7.73
CA ASP A 341 10.92 17.83 7.31
C ASP A 341 10.96 18.81 8.49
N GLY A 342 12.14 19.36 8.81
CA GLY A 342 12.35 20.24 9.95
C GLY A 342 12.52 19.55 11.31
N THR A 343 12.42 18.21 11.39
CA THR A 343 12.67 17.46 12.64
C THR A 343 14.17 17.19 12.83
N THR A 344 14.61 17.05 14.08
CA THR A 344 16.01 16.79 14.40
C THR A 344 16.34 15.29 14.39
N TYR A 345 17.55 14.95 13.98
CA TYR A 345 18.16 13.64 14.23
C TYR A 345 19.37 13.80 15.15
N PRO A 346 19.60 12.84 16.07
CA PRO A 346 20.68 12.94 17.04
C PRO A 346 22.05 12.74 16.37
N ALA A 347 23.11 13.15 17.08
CA ALA A 347 24.47 12.75 16.74
C ALA A 347 24.59 11.23 16.94
N GLU A 348 25.28 10.56 16.04
CA GLU A 348 25.53 9.13 16.15
C GLU A 348 27.02 8.82 16.20
N SER A 349 27.39 7.80 16.95
CA SER A 349 28.73 7.24 16.94
C SER A 349 28.66 5.72 17.07
N PHE A 350 29.30 5.00 16.17
CA PHE A 350 29.41 3.55 16.23
C PHE A 350 30.77 3.09 15.71
N THR A 351 31.17 1.88 16.10
CA THR A 351 32.44 1.29 15.69
C THR A 351 32.21 0.02 14.90
N VAL A 352 32.91 -0.14 13.77
CA VAL A 352 32.90 -1.41 13.02
C VAL A 352 34.31 -1.72 12.51
N ASN A 353 34.76 -2.95 12.75
CA ASN A 353 36.11 -3.41 12.44
C ASN A 353 37.25 -2.50 12.96
N GLY A 354 37.10 -1.81 14.10
CA GLY A 354 38.14 -0.90 14.62
C GLY A 354 38.16 0.51 14.02
N LEU A 355 37.23 0.82 13.12
CA LEU A 355 36.92 2.18 12.68
C LEU A 355 35.75 2.75 13.48
N THR A 356 35.85 3.99 13.89
CA THR A 356 34.79 4.78 14.53
C THR A 356 34.17 5.72 13.51
N PHE A 357 32.85 5.64 13.36
CA PHE A 357 32.03 6.50 12.51
C PHE A 357 31.28 7.46 13.41
N SER A 358 31.40 8.76 13.18
CA SER A 358 30.77 9.79 14.00
C SER A 358 30.09 10.86 13.15
N SER A 359 28.80 11.11 13.37
CA SER A 359 28.04 12.18 12.74
C SER A 359 27.57 13.19 13.79
N LEU A 360 27.37 14.43 13.36
CA LEU A 360 26.77 15.47 14.21
C LEU A 360 25.25 15.38 14.16
N ALA A 361 24.60 15.86 15.23
CA ALA A 361 23.16 16.08 15.21
C ALA A 361 22.80 17.11 14.14
N GLY A 362 21.64 16.96 13.53
CA GLY A 362 21.18 17.84 12.47
C GLY A 362 19.67 17.88 12.36
N THR A 363 19.20 18.48 11.27
CA THR A 363 17.78 18.63 10.96
C THR A 363 17.52 18.07 9.58
N PHE A 364 16.49 17.24 9.46
CA PHE A 364 16.06 16.71 8.17
C PHE A 364 15.52 17.84 7.28
N THR A 365 15.94 17.86 6.01
CA THR A 365 15.47 18.83 5.01
C THR A 365 14.59 18.14 3.98
N GLY A 366 13.34 18.61 3.84
CA GLY A 366 12.38 18.08 2.88
C GLY A 366 12.56 18.60 1.47
N GLY A 367 12.14 17.79 0.49
CA GLY A 367 12.08 18.14 -0.92
C GLY A 367 13.40 18.03 -1.68
N SER A 368 14.48 17.55 -1.05
CA SER A 368 15.78 17.38 -1.70
C SER A 368 16.55 16.19 -1.14
N VAL A 369 17.33 15.53 -2.00
CA VAL A 369 18.27 14.49 -1.57
C VAL A 369 19.42 15.15 -0.82
N THR A 370 19.62 14.77 0.44
CA THR A 370 20.52 15.45 1.37
C THR A 370 21.52 14.46 2.00
N ASP A 371 22.71 14.95 2.31
CA ASP A 371 23.83 14.14 2.80
C ASP A 371 23.84 14.08 4.33
N ILE A 372 24.17 12.92 4.87
CA ILE A 372 24.66 12.73 6.23
C ILE A 372 26.10 12.24 6.11
N VAL A 373 27.00 13.02 6.68
CA VAL A 373 28.44 12.76 6.63
C VAL A 373 28.89 12.27 7.99
N TYR A 374 29.47 11.07 8.00
CA TYR A 374 30.17 10.51 9.15
C TYR A 374 31.66 10.78 9.00
N ASN A 375 32.27 11.37 10.01
CA ASN A 375 33.72 11.40 10.18
C ASN A 375 34.19 10.02 10.63
N VAL A 376 35.18 9.48 9.92
CA VAL A 376 35.67 8.11 10.15
C VAL A 376 37.14 8.14 10.54
N THR A 377 37.47 7.55 11.68
CA THR A 377 38.84 7.44 12.19
C THR A 377 39.08 6.07 12.81
N GLY A 378 40.33 5.65 12.93
CA GLY A 378 40.70 4.40 13.61
C GLY A 378 41.60 3.52 12.76
N THR A 379 41.72 2.25 13.13
CA THR A 379 42.60 1.29 12.44
C THR A 379 41.80 0.00 12.22
N PRO A 380 41.54 -0.40 10.97
CA PRO A 380 40.77 -1.62 10.70
C PRO A 380 41.50 -2.83 11.28
N THR A 381 40.84 -3.76 11.98
CA THR A 381 41.55 -4.86 12.68
C THR A 381 41.64 -6.15 11.87
N THR A 382 40.61 -6.47 11.09
CA THR A 382 40.55 -7.66 10.25
C THR A 382 40.38 -7.31 8.78
N SER A 383 40.89 -8.18 7.90
CA SER A 383 40.68 -8.09 6.46
C SER A 383 39.45 -8.88 6.01
N GLY A 384 38.92 -8.55 4.85
CA GLY A 384 37.70 -9.14 4.29
C GLY A 384 36.58 -8.11 4.16
N ASN A 385 35.37 -8.57 3.84
CA ASN A 385 34.22 -7.69 3.69
C ASN A 385 33.72 -7.25 5.08
N MET A 386 33.57 -5.94 5.25
CA MET A 386 32.93 -5.35 6.43
C MET A 386 31.61 -4.69 6.02
N ASN A 387 30.58 -4.89 6.82
CA ASN A 387 29.28 -4.27 6.62
C ASN A 387 29.18 -3.03 7.51
N ILE A 388 29.03 -1.86 6.88
CA ILE A 388 28.77 -0.59 7.56
C ILE A 388 27.25 -0.41 7.59
N THR A 389 26.66 -0.52 8.78
CA THR A 389 25.22 -0.32 8.99
C THR A 389 24.98 1.04 9.65
N VAL A 390 24.29 1.93 8.96
CA VAL A 390 23.77 3.18 9.50
C VAL A 390 22.31 2.99 9.86
N ASN A 391 21.91 3.43 11.05
CA ASN A 391 20.51 3.55 11.42
C ASN A 391 20.15 5.03 11.38
N LEU A 392 18.98 5.38 10.85
CA LEU A 392 18.52 6.75 10.82
C LEU A 392 17.00 6.76 10.93
N ALA A 393 16.51 7.28 12.06
CA ALA A 393 15.10 7.18 12.45
C ALA A 393 14.61 5.71 12.41
N ASP A 394 13.59 5.43 11.59
CA ASP A 394 12.99 4.09 11.42
C ASP A 394 13.66 3.26 10.31
N LYS A 395 14.72 3.78 9.67
CA LYS A 395 15.42 3.14 8.56
C LYS A 395 16.80 2.67 8.98
N ASN A 396 17.27 1.62 8.30
CA ASN A 396 18.65 1.17 8.38
C ASN A 396 19.21 1.01 6.97
N CYS A 397 20.53 1.06 6.87
CA CYS A 397 21.26 1.03 5.62
C CYS A 397 22.58 0.32 5.77
N THR A 398 22.76 -0.78 5.04
CA THR A 398 23.98 -1.58 5.12
C THR A 398 24.75 -1.53 3.81
N LYS A 399 25.99 -1.03 3.86
CA LYS A 399 26.93 -1.08 2.74
C LYS A 399 28.07 -2.03 3.07
N SER A 400 28.29 -3.03 2.21
CA SER A 400 29.49 -3.86 2.28
C SER A 400 30.65 -3.14 1.61
N VAL A 401 31.78 -3.02 2.31
CA VAL A 401 33.05 -2.51 1.78
C VAL A 401 34.15 -3.53 2.03
N ASN A 402 35.15 -3.59 1.17
CA ASN A 402 36.25 -4.52 1.32
C ASN A 402 37.40 -3.89 2.12
N VAL A 403 37.85 -4.56 3.17
CA VAL A 403 39.10 -4.24 3.86
C VAL A 403 40.18 -5.16 3.34
N SER A 404 41.15 -4.57 2.65
CA SER A 404 42.30 -5.30 2.16
C SER A 404 43.15 -5.79 3.34
N ALA A 405 43.70 -6.99 3.24
CA ALA A 405 44.73 -7.42 4.18
C ALA A 405 45.95 -6.50 4.07
N ILE A 406 46.69 -6.32 5.18
CA ILE A 406 48.11 -5.99 5.06
C ILE A 406 48.72 -7.12 4.24
N SER A 407 48.95 -6.88 2.96
CA SER A 407 49.74 -7.78 2.14
C SER A 407 51.20 -7.54 2.50
N ALA A 408 51.90 -8.60 2.89
CA ALA A 408 53.37 -8.60 3.00
C ALA A 408 54.06 -8.52 1.62
N GLY A 409 53.48 -7.78 0.67
CA GLY A 409 53.96 -7.59 -0.70
C GLY A 409 53.10 -6.56 -1.44
N CYS A 410 53.72 -5.75 -2.30
CA CYS A 410 53.03 -4.69 -3.02
C CYS A 410 52.03 -5.22 -4.04
N ILE A 411 50.76 -4.85 -3.86
CA ILE A 411 49.65 -5.16 -4.75
C ILE A 411 49.27 -3.92 -5.60
N ASN A 412 48.55 -4.14 -6.71
CA ASN A 412 48.12 -3.11 -7.67
C ASN A 412 49.26 -2.39 -8.41
N ASN A 413 50.32 -3.14 -8.78
CA ASN A 413 51.39 -2.59 -9.60
C ASN A 413 51.00 -2.62 -11.08
N ASP A 414 50.81 -1.46 -11.70
CA ASP A 414 50.38 -1.33 -13.09
C ASP A 414 50.94 -0.07 -13.77
N TYR A 415 50.98 -0.11 -15.11
CA TYR A 415 51.22 1.06 -15.93
C TYR A 415 49.89 1.79 -16.15
N ILE A 416 49.87 3.09 -15.86
CA ILE A 416 48.66 3.91 -15.93
C ILE A 416 48.94 5.26 -16.60
N ILE A 417 47.88 5.94 -17.02
CA ILE A 417 47.93 7.36 -17.36
C ILE A 417 47.37 8.13 -16.17
N HIS A 418 48.20 8.96 -15.52
CA HIS A 418 47.79 9.82 -14.41
C HIS A 418 47.99 11.28 -14.80
N ASN A 419 46.93 12.09 -14.73
CA ASN A 419 46.96 13.51 -15.12
C ASN A 419 47.65 13.78 -16.48
N GLY A 420 47.33 12.92 -17.46
CA GLY A 420 47.87 13.01 -18.83
C GLY A 420 49.31 12.55 -19.01
N GLN A 421 49.98 12.06 -17.96
CA GLN A 421 51.36 11.57 -18.02
C GLN A 421 51.40 10.03 -18.00
N LYS A 422 52.35 9.44 -18.74
CA LYS A 422 52.70 8.02 -18.62
C LYS A 422 53.28 7.78 -17.23
N SER A 423 52.58 6.97 -16.45
CA SER A 423 52.89 6.72 -15.05
C SER A 423 52.96 5.23 -14.73
N VAL A 424 53.58 4.91 -13.60
CA VAL A 424 53.65 3.57 -13.05
C VAL A 424 53.24 3.66 -11.59
N ARG A 425 52.30 2.78 -11.19
CA ARG A 425 51.89 2.63 -9.81
C ARG A 425 52.65 1.45 -9.22
N ILE A 426 53.33 1.67 -8.10
CA ILE A 426 54.03 0.65 -7.34
C ILE A 426 53.67 0.84 -5.88
N CYS A 427 53.04 -0.15 -5.25
CA CYS A 427 52.63 -0.07 -3.84
C CYS A 427 51.74 1.12 -3.49
N GLY A 428 50.89 1.57 -4.43
CA GLY A 428 50.06 2.77 -4.28
C GLY A 428 50.77 4.09 -4.59
N GLN A 429 52.10 4.12 -4.70
CA GLN A 429 52.84 5.30 -5.16
C GLN A 429 52.78 5.40 -6.69
N ILE A 430 52.31 6.55 -7.20
CA ILE A 430 52.20 6.80 -8.64
C ILE A 430 53.35 7.70 -9.09
N TRP A 431 54.26 7.16 -9.90
CA TRP A 431 55.43 7.87 -10.40
C TRP A 431 55.28 8.18 -11.89
N MET A 432 55.84 9.31 -12.35
CA MET A 432 56.05 9.51 -13.79
C MET A 432 57.10 8.52 -14.31
N GLN A 433 56.83 7.89 -15.45
CA GLN A 433 57.79 6.95 -16.05
C GLN A 433 59.00 7.67 -16.64
N HIS A 434 58.80 8.83 -17.29
CA HIS A 434 59.88 9.65 -17.83
C HIS A 434 60.43 10.63 -16.79
N ASN A 435 61.73 10.91 -16.87
CA ASN A 435 62.29 12.08 -16.18
C ASN A 435 61.65 13.35 -16.74
N LEU A 436 61.51 14.37 -15.91
CA LEU A 436 60.92 15.63 -16.33
C LEU A 436 61.77 16.28 -17.44
N GLY A 437 61.15 16.55 -18.59
CA GLY A 437 61.84 17.09 -19.77
C GLY A 437 62.48 16.06 -20.71
N ALA A 438 62.32 14.76 -20.46
CA ALA A 438 62.74 13.71 -21.39
C ALA A 438 61.74 13.55 -22.55
N ASN A 439 62.16 12.90 -23.64
CA ASN A 439 61.31 12.63 -24.79
C ASN A 439 60.26 11.54 -24.48
N THR A 440 59.00 11.95 -24.28
CA THR A 440 57.88 11.08 -23.87
C THR A 440 57.34 10.17 -24.99
N ASN A 441 57.77 10.37 -26.24
CA ASN A 441 57.45 9.49 -27.36
C ASN A 441 58.27 8.19 -27.36
N LEU A 442 59.41 8.17 -26.66
CA LEU A 442 60.24 6.97 -26.51
C LEU A 442 59.77 6.11 -25.33
N ASP A 443 60.08 4.82 -25.38
CA ASP A 443 59.89 3.91 -24.24
C ASP A 443 60.85 4.30 -23.10
N PRO A 444 60.33 4.69 -21.91
CA PRO A 444 61.17 5.03 -20.76
C PRO A 444 62.00 3.84 -20.24
N ASN A 445 61.58 2.62 -20.55
CA ASN A 445 62.23 1.38 -20.14
C ASN A 445 63.13 0.78 -21.25
N ALA A 446 63.42 1.54 -22.32
CA ALA A 446 64.25 1.06 -23.41
C ALA A 446 65.65 0.59 -22.93
N ASN A 447 66.12 -0.55 -23.43
CA ASN A 447 67.49 -1.03 -23.21
C ASN A 447 68.12 -1.33 -24.58
N PRO A 448 69.14 -0.57 -25.04
CA PRO A 448 69.90 0.43 -24.29
C PRO A 448 69.13 1.74 -24.04
N GLN A 449 69.54 2.45 -23.00
CA GLN A 449 69.09 3.82 -22.72
C GLN A 449 69.74 4.81 -23.69
N SER A 450 69.20 6.04 -23.75
CA SER A 450 69.66 7.05 -24.71
C SER A 450 69.68 8.45 -24.12
N GLN A 451 70.40 9.36 -24.79
CA GLN A 451 70.47 10.78 -24.44
C GLN A 451 69.09 11.44 -24.30
N ALA A 452 68.13 11.02 -25.13
CA ALA A 452 66.77 11.57 -25.15
C ALA A 452 65.97 11.23 -23.88
N LEU A 453 66.38 10.23 -23.10
CA LEU A 453 65.69 9.78 -21.88
C LEU A 453 66.22 10.44 -20.60
N ILE A 454 67.36 11.15 -20.65
CA ILE A 454 68.01 11.75 -19.45
C ILE A 454 67.11 12.80 -18.77
N GLY A 455 66.46 13.65 -19.56
CA GLY A 455 65.63 14.76 -19.07
C GLY A 455 66.40 16.04 -18.75
N ASN A 456 65.72 16.96 -18.08
CA ASN A 456 66.25 18.28 -17.72
C ASN A 456 66.95 18.26 -16.36
N TYR A 457 67.89 19.18 -16.17
CA TYR A 457 68.53 19.48 -14.90
C TYR A 457 68.01 20.82 -14.36
N TYR A 458 67.75 20.84 -13.06
CA TYR A 458 67.25 22.02 -12.33
C TYR A 458 68.23 22.37 -11.22
N GLN A 459 68.25 23.60 -10.73
CA GLN A 459 68.97 23.94 -9.49
C GLN A 459 68.00 23.98 -8.32
N TYR A 460 68.51 23.80 -7.09
CA TYR A 460 67.65 23.67 -5.92
C TYR A 460 66.70 24.85 -5.75
N GLY A 461 65.44 24.53 -5.46
CA GLY A 461 64.38 25.49 -5.24
C GLY A 461 63.99 26.30 -6.49
N ARG A 462 64.33 25.87 -7.71
CA ARG A 462 63.96 26.57 -8.95
C ARG A 462 63.18 25.64 -9.88
N ASN A 463 62.29 26.22 -10.67
CA ASN A 463 61.55 25.52 -11.72
C ASN A 463 62.12 25.80 -13.13
N ALA A 464 63.09 26.70 -13.26
CA ALA A 464 63.78 26.95 -14.52
C ALA A 464 64.78 25.83 -14.87
N VAL A 465 64.76 25.40 -16.13
CA VAL A 465 65.70 24.41 -16.68
C VAL A 465 67.06 25.07 -16.85
N ILE A 466 68.12 24.52 -16.22
CA ILE A 466 69.50 25.04 -16.38
C ILE A 466 70.32 24.24 -17.40
N ALA A 467 69.97 22.98 -17.62
CA ALA A 467 70.61 22.12 -18.62
C ALA A 467 69.64 21.02 -19.08
N THR A 468 69.94 20.38 -20.20
CA THR A 468 69.20 19.22 -20.71
C THR A 468 70.15 18.04 -20.96
N GLY A 469 69.60 16.89 -21.33
CA GLY A 469 70.40 15.76 -21.83
C GLY A 469 71.31 16.10 -23.01
N TYR A 470 70.98 17.15 -23.77
CA TYR A 470 71.71 17.62 -24.95
C TYR A 470 72.71 18.76 -24.68
N THR A 471 72.72 19.34 -23.48
CA THR A 471 73.70 20.36 -23.12
C THR A 471 75.10 19.72 -23.07
N SER A 472 76.10 20.36 -23.69
CA SER A 472 77.50 19.90 -23.69
C SER A 472 78.04 19.72 -22.27
N SER A 473 79.10 18.92 -22.11
CA SER A 473 79.62 18.57 -20.77
C SER A 473 80.42 19.68 -20.09
N GLY A 474 80.85 20.71 -20.81
CA GLY A 474 81.58 21.85 -20.28
C GLY A 474 80.73 22.84 -19.46
N PRO A 475 81.33 23.98 -19.06
CA PRO A 475 80.67 24.99 -18.24
C PRO A 475 79.44 25.59 -18.93
N ILE A 476 78.43 25.98 -18.14
CA ILE A 476 77.15 26.51 -18.62
C ILE A 476 77.00 27.97 -18.20
N THR A 477 76.70 28.85 -19.15
CA THR A 477 76.38 30.26 -18.88
C THR A 477 75.08 30.38 -18.07
N GLY A 478 75.10 31.19 -17.01
CA GLY A 478 73.94 31.41 -16.13
C GLY A 478 73.77 30.35 -15.03
N PHE A 479 74.72 29.41 -14.91
CA PHE A 479 74.75 28.47 -13.78
C PHE A 479 75.04 29.21 -12.48
N ASP A 480 74.11 29.15 -11.52
CA ASP A 480 74.28 29.85 -10.25
C ASP A 480 75.26 29.09 -9.35
N ASN A 481 76.44 29.67 -9.13
CA ASN A 481 77.48 29.12 -8.27
C ASN A 481 77.50 29.74 -6.88
N ASN A 482 76.65 30.74 -6.61
CA ASN A 482 76.57 31.37 -5.30
C ASN A 482 75.94 30.39 -4.29
N TRP A 483 76.45 30.44 -3.06
CA TRP A 483 75.98 29.60 -1.97
C TRP A 483 75.79 30.46 -0.73
N PRO A 484 74.61 30.44 -0.07
CA PRO A 484 73.39 29.69 -0.41
C PRO A 484 72.44 30.45 -1.36
N VAL A 485 71.57 29.74 -2.09
CA VAL A 485 70.41 30.34 -2.79
C VAL A 485 69.23 29.35 -2.73
N PRO A 486 67.94 29.74 -2.57
CA PRO A 486 67.27 31.06 -2.44
C PRO A 486 66.56 31.30 -1.07
N ALA A 487 65.92 32.46 -0.86
CA ALA A 487 65.14 32.80 0.34
C ALA A 487 64.01 31.79 0.65
N ASN A 488 63.79 31.50 1.94
CA ASN A 488 62.90 30.45 2.46
C ASN A 488 63.13 29.05 1.84
N PRO A 489 64.35 28.51 1.94
CA PRO A 489 64.75 27.26 1.27
C PRO A 489 64.01 26.02 1.81
N ALA A 490 63.43 26.11 3.00
CA ALA A 490 62.66 25.05 3.63
C ALA A 490 61.38 24.69 2.85
N GLN A 491 60.81 25.66 2.13
CA GLN A 491 59.47 25.54 1.53
C GLN A 491 59.47 25.70 0.02
N ARG A 492 60.64 25.71 -0.63
CA ARG A 492 60.72 25.97 -2.07
C ARG A 492 59.97 24.90 -2.87
N TRP A 493 60.20 23.62 -2.63
CA TRP A 493 59.52 22.55 -3.38
C TRP A 493 58.35 21.91 -2.65
N ASN A 494 58.45 21.80 -1.32
CA ASN A 494 57.42 21.21 -0.48
C ASN A 494 56.99 22.20 0.61
N THR A 495 55.72 22.60 0.63
CA THR A 495 55.15 23.47 1.67
C THR A 495 54.59 22.68 2.86
N GLY A 496 54.54 21.35 2.75
CA GLY A 496 54.11 20.40 3.78
C GLY A 496 55.30 19.78 4.53
N SER A 497 55.20 18.49 4.83
CA SER A 497 56.21 17.71 5.56
C SER A 497 56.78 16.55 4.73
N GLU A 498 57.76 15.81 5.27
CA GLU A 498 58.31 14.60 4.63
C GLU A 498 57.27 13.47 4.50
N THR A 499 56.32 13.38 5.44
CA THR A 499 55.28 12.35 5.50
C THR A 499 53.93 12.81 4.94
N SER A 500 53.76 14.13 4.76
CA SER A 500 52.58 14.74 4.13
C SER A 500 53.03 15.89 3.23
N PRO A 501 53.72 15.56 2.12
CA PRO A 501 54.26 16.55 1.19
C PRO A 501 53.15 17.29 0.45
N VAL A 502 53.31 18.61 0.31
CA VAL A 502 52.40 19.49 -0.42
C VAL A 502 53.20 20.25 -1.47
N LYS A 503 52.77 20.17 -2.73
CA LYS A 503 53.45 20.84 -3.85
C LYS A 503 53.51 22.35 -3.64
N ASN A 504 54.69 22.94 -3.75
CA ASN A 504 54.80 24.38 -3.96
C ASN A 504 54.59 24.73 -5.44
N THR A 505 53.42 25.25 -5.80
CA THR A 505 53.04 25.57 -7.19
C THR A 505 53.93 26.64 -7.85
N THR A 506 54.71 27.41 -7.09
CA THR A 506 55.60 28.44 -7.63
C THR A 506 56.94 27.90 -8.09
N TYR A 507 57.54 26.95 -7.36
CA TYR A 507 58.92 26.52 -7.62
C TYR A 507 59.11 25.02 -7.86
N ASP A 508 58.11 24.19 -7.59
CA ASP A 508 58.14 22.77 -7.96
C ASP A 508 57.92 22.63 -9.48
N PRO A 509 58.92 22.15 -10.26
CA PRO A 509 58.82 22.06 -11.71
C PRO A 509 57.90 20.96 -12.24
N CYS A 510 57.40 20.04 -11.40
CA CYS A 510 56.56 18.95 -11.88
C CYS A 510 55.22 19.49 -12.43
N PRO A 511 54.58 18.78 -13.37
CA PRO A 511 53.29 19.20 -13.93
C PRO A 511 52.15 19.17 -12.90
N SER A 512 50.98 19.70 -13.28
CA SER A 512 49.77 19.62 -12.45
C SER A 512 49.44 18.17 -12.09
N GLY A 513 49.02 17.94 -10.84
CA GLY A 513 48.77 16.60 -10.31
C GLY A 513 50.03 15.83 -9.89
N PHE A 514 51.23 16.38 -10.12
CA PHE A 514 52.50 15.80 -9.68
C PHE A 514 53.31 16.79 -8.86
N ARG A 515 54.28 16.28 -8.09
CA ARG A 515 55.24 17.04 -7.29
C ARG A 515 56.60 16.34 -7.25
N LEU A 516 57.60 17.02 -6.71
CA LEU A 516 58.84 16.36 -6.32
C LEU A 516 58.55 15.33 -5.21
N PRO A 517 59.17 14.14 -5.31
CA PRO A 517 59.09 13.12 -4.29
C PRO A 517 59.94 13.49 -3.07
N THR A 518 59.59 12.94 -1.92
CA THR A 518 60.43 12.96 -0.73
C THR A 518 61.47 11.83 -0.79
N LEU A 519 62.50 11.90 0.06
CA LEU A 519 63.49 10.84 0.20
C LEU A 519 62.84 9.60 0.78
N THR A 520 61.91 9.76 1.74
CA THR A 520 61.12 8.64 2.26
C THR A 520 60.38 7.92 1.13
N GLU A 521 59.81 8.65 0.16
CA GLU A 521 59.12 8.01 -0.98
C GLU A 521 60.05 7.22 -1.89
N PHE A 522 61.27 7.72 -2.15
CA PHE A 522 62.31 6.96 -2.85
C PHE A 522 62.74 5.71 -2.06
N GLN A 523 62.88 5.81 -0.74
CA GLN A 523 63.22 4.69 0.13
C GLN A 523 62.11 3.64 0.14
N THR A 524 60.84 4.06 0.18
CA THR A 524 59.68 3.18 0.05
C THR A 524 59.68 2.47 -1.30
N LEU A 525 59.93 3.19 -2.40
CA LEU A 525 60.04 2.58 -3.73
C LEU A 525 61.14 1.51 -3.75
N ALA A 526 62.35 1.84 -3.28
CA ALA A 526 63.48 0.91 -3.26
C ALA A 526 63.25 -0.30 -2.36
N ALA A 527 62.65 -0.10 -1.18
CA ALA A 527 62.38 -1.18 -0.22
C ALA A 527 61.32 -2.18 -0.72
N ASN A 528 60.46 -1.75 -1.63
CA ASN A 528 59.33 -2.54 -2.12
C ASN A 528 59.50 -3.05 -3.57
N THR A 529 60.71 -2.93 -4.12
CA THR A 529 61.03 -3.35 -5.48
C THR A 529 62.31 -4.16 -5.51
N ASN A 530 62.46 -4.95 -6.56
CA ASN A 530 63.72 -5.61 -6.88
C ASN A 530 64.58 -4.64 -7.70
N LEU A 531 65.85 -4.51 -7.30
CA LEU A 531 66.84 -3.73 -8.02
C LEU A 531 67.34 -4.51 -9.24
N GLU A 532 67.21 -3.92 -10.42
CA GLU A 532 67.86 -4.34 -11.66
C GLU A 532 68.68 -3.16 -12.23
N VAL A 533 69.60 -3.44 -13.16
CA VAL A 533 70.45 -2.42 -13.79
C VAL A 533 70.58 -2.66 -15.29
N TYR A 534 70.61 -1.57 -16.07
CA TYR A 534 70.97 -1.59 -17.50
C TYR A 534 72.41 -1.13 -17.70
N GLY A 535 73.04 -1.68 -18.74
CA GLY A 535 74.42 -1.38 -19.10
C GLY A 535 75.47 -2.13 -18.26
N ASN A 536 76.65 -2.32 -18.85
CA ASN A 536 77.75 -3.14 -18.30
C ASN A 536 79.02 -2.34 -18.00
N ASN A 537 79.08 -1.07 -18.37
CA ASN A 537 80.22 -0.18 -18.13
C ASN A 537 79.80 1.00 -17.26
N TRP A 538 80.01 0.90 -15.96
CA TRP A 538 79.63 1.91 -14.95
C TRP A 538 80.75 2.91 -14.66
N ASN A 539 81.70 3.09 -15.58
CA ASN A 539 82.70 4.15 -15.49
C ASN A 539 82.16 5.50 -15.97
N GLU A 540 82.70 6.59 -15.41
CA GLU A 540 82.30 7.95 -15.80
C GLU A 540 82.75 8.25 -17.22
N ASN A 541 81.80 8.63 -18.06
CA ASN A 541 82.05 9.08 -19.42
C ASN A 541 80.85 9.91 -19.91
N ASP A 542 81.09 11.13 -20.37
CA ASP A 542 80.07 12.07 -20.84
C ASP A 542 79.21 11.54 -22.02
N ASN A 543 79.73 10.55 -22.75
CA ASN A 543 79.05 9.91 -23.87
C ASN A 543 78.37 8.57 -23.48
N ASN A 544 78.43 8.16 -22.22
CA ASN A 544 77.81 6.92 -21.76
C ASN A 544 76.35 7.15 -21.33
N TYR A 545 75.42 6.94 -22.27
CA TYR A 545 73.98 7.10 -22.05
C TYR A 545 73.25 5.79 -21.72
N ASN A 546 73.95 4.66 -21.81
CA ASN A 546 73.32 3.33 -21.85
C ASN A 546 72.87 2.83 -20.47
N ASN A 547 73.45 3.37 -19.39
CA ASN A 547 73.24 2.85 -18.04
C ASN A 547 71.96 3.42 -17.40
N ALA A 548 71.25 2.58 -16.67
CA ALA A 548 70.11 2.98 -15.83
C ALA A 548 69.91 2.05 -14.65
N ILE A 549 69.23 2.57 -13.63
CA ILE A 549 68.81 1.84 -12.44
C ILE A 549 67.32 1.54 -12.58
N ILE A 550 66.92 0.31 -12.29
CA ILE A 550 65.56 -0.17 -12.46
C ILE A 550 65.05 -0.66 -11.12
N PHE A 551 63.90 -0.13 -10.70
CA PHE A 551 63.13 -0.66 -9.59
C PHE A 551 61.93 -1.40 -10.15
N LYS A 552 61.91 -2.73 -9.98
CA LYS A 552 60.93 -3.63 -10.59
C LYS A 552 60.02 -4.28 -9.55
N SER A 553 58.72 -4.30 -9.83
CA SER A 553 57.73 -4.99 -8.99
C SER A 553 56.79 -5.79 -9.88
N GLY A 554 56.94 -7.12 -9.89
CA GLY A 554 56.22 -7.99 -10.81
C GLY A 554 56.52 -7.65 -12.27
N ASN A 555 55.47 -7.31 -13.03
CA ASN A 555 55.56 -7.01 -14.47
C ASN A 555 55.77 -5.52 -14.80
N VAL A 556 55.86 -4.66 -13.78
CA VAL A 556 56.12 -3.23 -14.00
C VAL A 556 57.48 -2.84 -13.43
N GLN A 557 58.05 -1.82 -14.04
CA GLN A 557 59.30 -1.22 -13.60
C GLN A 557 59.27 0.29 -13.77
N ILE A 558 60.12 0.95 -12.98
CA ILE A 558 60.49 2.35 -13.17
C ILE A 558 61.99 2.43 -13.40
N THR A 559 62.37 3.15 -14.45
CA THR A 559 63.76 3.25 -14.92
C THR A 559 64.31 4.65 -14.67
N PHE A 560 65.54 4.70 -14.15
CA PHE A 560 66.26 5.93 -13.80
C PHE A 560 67.59 5.98 -14.57
N PRO A 561 67.66 6.74 -15.67
CA PRO A 561 68.90 6.92 -16.43
C PRO A 561 70.07 7.43 -15.57
N ALA A 562 71.28 6.94 -15.85
CA ALA A 562 72.52 7.36 -15.21
C ALA A 562 73.04 8.70 -15.80
N GLY A 563 72.22 9.75 -15.67
CA GLY A 563 72.47 11.06 -16.27
C GLY A 563 73.60 11.88 -15.63
N GLY A 564 74.15 11.46 -14.49
CA GLY A 564 75.10 12.25 -13.71
C GLY A 564 74.45 13.49 -13.09
N PHE A 565 75.25 14.53 -12.87
CA PHE A 565 74.80 15.82 -12.32
C PHE A 565 75.67 16.97 -12.84
N ARG A 566 75.20 18.21 -12.63
CA ARG A 566 75.97 19.42 -12.95
C ARG A 566 76.58 20.02 -11.69
N THR A 567 77.88 20.30 -11.73
CA THR A 567 78.67 20.74 -10.57
C THR A 567 78.90 22.25 -10.56
N VAL A 568 79.35 22.76 -9.41
CA VAL A 568 79.75 24.17 -9.21
C VAL A 568 81.23 24.41 -9.53
N ASN A 569 82.05 23.35 -9.47
CA ASN A 569 83.47 23.39 -9.80
C ASN A 569 83.64 23.37 -11.32
N GLY A 570 83.90 24.53 -11.91
CA GLY A 570 83.65 24.75 -13.34
C GLY A 570 82.14 24.84 -13.57
N PRO A 571 81.52 26.02 -13.33
CA PRO A 571 80.09 26.16 -13.13
C PRO A 571 79.27 25.51 -14.26
N GLY A 572 78.49 24.49 -13.92
CA GLY A 572 77.67 23.75 -14.88
C GLY A 572 78.37 22.59 -15.60
N ASN A 573 79.62 22.25 -15.27
CA ASN A 573 80.27 21.05 -15.79
C ASN A 573 79.45 19.80 -15.44
N LEU A 574 79.36 18.88 -16.39
CA LEU A 574 78.78 17.55 -16.19
C LEU A 574 79.77 16.66 -15.43
N GLN A 575 79.27 15.88 -14.48
CA GLN A 575 80.03 14.87 -13.75
C GLN A 575 79.18 13.63 -13.51
N GLY A 576 79.83 12.48 -13.37
CA GLY A 576 79.23 11.20 -12.96
C GLY A 576 78.28 10.56 -13.98
N ARG A 577 78.27 11.03 -15.24
CA ARG A 577 77.45 10.41 -16.29
C ARG A 577 77.94 8.99 -16.57
N GLY A 578 77.00 8.04 -16.65
CA GLY A 578 77.29 6.62 -16.76
C GLY A 578 77.54 5.93 -15.41
N GLN A 579 78.00 6.64 -14.36
CA GLN A 579 78.17 6.06 -13.02
C GLN A 579 76.88 5.99 -12.21
N GLY A 580 75.96 6.93 -12.41
CA GLY A 580 74.70 6.97 -11.68
C GLY A 580 73.84 8.16 -12.07
N GLY A 581 72.60 8.17 -11.59
CA GLY A 581 71.67 9.27 -11.73
C GLY A 581 71.43 9.95 -10.39
N THR A 582 71.56 11.26 -10.32
CA THR A 582 71.22 12.03 -9.13
C THR A 582 69.90 12.76 -9.36
N TYR A 583 68.93 12.51 -8.48
CA TYR A 583 67.58 13.04 -8.58
C TYR A 583 67.24 13.91 -7.38
N TYR A 584 66.58 15.04 -7.61
CA TYR A 584 66.09 15.81 -6.48
C TYR A 584 64.98 15.10 -5.74
N THR A 585 65.02 15.28 -4.44
CA THR A 585 63.90 15.08 -3.54
C THR A 585 63.48 16.45 -3.01
N SER A 586 62.26 16.57 -2.50
CA SER A 586 61.84 17.72 -1.71
C SER A 586 62.35 17.69 -0.27
N THR A 587 63.20 16.72 0.07
CA THR A 587 63.73 16.51 1.43
C THR A 587 64.97 17.33 1.66
N ILE A 588 64.99 17.99 2.82
CA ILE A 588 66.06 18.89 3.21
C ILE A 588 66.93 18.20 4.25
N GLY A 589 68.25 18.34 4.11
CA GLY A 589 69.23 17.71 4.98
C GLY A 589 69.49 18.53 6.23
N ASN A 590 70.36 19.53 6.11
CA ASN A 590 70.67 20.47 7.17
C ASN A 590 70.30 21.87 6.67
N VAL A 591 69.71 22.69 7.53
CA VAL A 591 69.33 24.07 7.21
C VAL A 591 70.52 25.03 7.30
N ASN A 592 71.67 24.60 7.84
CA ASN A 592 72.88 25.41 7.83
C ASN A 592 74.17 24.52 7.85
N PRO A 593 74.96 24.46 6.75
CA PRO A 593 74.66 24.99 5.41
C PRO A 593 73.50 24.21 4.75
N TYR A 594 72.72 24.87 3.88
CA TYR A 594 71.50 24.32 3.25
C TYR A 594 71.74 23.11 2.35
N ASN A 595 71.91 21.93 2.91
CA ASN A 595 72.15 20.73 2.11
C ASN A 595 70.83 20.10 1.66
N THR A 596 70.81 19.68 0.41
CA THR A 596 69.74 18.85 -0.16
C THR A 596 70.03 17.38 0.11
N LYS A 597 68.99 16.55 0.17
CA LYS A 597 69.12 15.09 0.24
C LYS A 597 68.66 14.44 -1.07
N PRO A 598 69.42 14.61 -2.17
CA PRO A 598 69.05 13.98 -3.44
C PRO A 598 69.08 12.46 -3.31
N ALA A 599 68.27 11.78 -4.12
CA ALA A 599 68.35 10.36 -4.32
C ALA A 599 69.46 10.07 -5.33
N PHE A 600 70.56 9.45 -4.87
CA PHE A 600 71.60 8.96 -5.76
C PHE A 600 71.30 7.52 -6.12
N LEU A 601 71.17 7.23 -7.41
CA LEU A 601 70.90 5.91 -7.94
C LEU A 601 72.13 5.44 -8.71
N GLY A 602 72.81 4.42 -8.19
CA GLY A 602 73.97 3.78 -8.80
C GLY A 602 73.80 2.27 -8.92
N GLN A 603 74.86 1.56 -9.29
CA GLN A 603 74.82 0.09 -9.49
C GLN A 603 74.34 -0.68 -8.23
N SER A 604 74.64 -0.16 -7.03
CA SER A 604 74.21 -0.72 -5.75
C SER A 604 72.79 -0.29 -5.32
N GLY A 605 72.06 0.43 -6.16
CA GLY A 605 70.70 0.89 -5.90
C GLY A 605 70.65 2.30 -5.33
N LEU A 606 69.69 2.53 -4.42
CA LEU A 606 69.48 3.83 -3.78
C LEU A 606 70.56 4.08 -2.71
N GLY A 607 71.44 5.03 -3.01
CA GLY A 607 72.34 5.66 -2.06
C GLY A 607 71.83 7.04 -1.62
N GLY A 608 72.43 7.57 -0.56
CA GLY A 608 72.11 8.89 -0.04
C GLY A 608 73.32 9.60 0.55
N GLY A 609 73.31 10.92 0.46
CA GLY A 609 74.31 11.80 1.06
C GLY A 609 73.85 13.25 1.00
N MET A 610 74.27 14.07 1.95
CA MET A 610 74.03 15.50 1.90
C MET A 610 74.83 16.12 0.75
N GLN A 611 74.15 16.82 -0.16
CA GLN A 611 74.80 17.51 -1.28
C GLN A 611 74.46 19.01 -1.24
N ALA A 612 75.44 19.83 -1.62
CA ALA A 612 75.21 21.26 -1.79
C ALA A 612 74.16 21.51 -2.88
N GLY A 613 73.12 22.28 -2.55
CA GLY A 613 71.98 22.60 -3.41
C GLY A 613 72.28 23.50 -4.62
N ASN A 614 73.49 24.03 -4.76
CA ASN A 614 73.93 24.78 -5.95
C ASN A 614 74.32 23.86 -7.12
N ARG A 615 74.38 22.55 -6.92
CA ARG A 615 74.45 21.56 -8.01
C ARG A 615 73.11 21.51 -8.77
N ALA A 616 73.11 20.94 -9.97
CA ALA A 616 71.88 20.68 -10.72
C ALA A 616 71.66 19.19 -10.95
N PHE A 617 70.44 18.71 -10.64
CA PHE A 617 70.03 17.31 -10.70
C PHE A 617 68.80 17.11 -11.58
N ASN A 618 68.58 15.88 -12.02
CA ASN A 618 67.37 15.50 -12.73
C ASN A 618 66.16 15.44 -11.76
N VAL A 619 64.95 15.41 -12.30
CA VAL A 619 63.71 15.31 -11.54
C VAL A 619 62.88 14.14 -12.06
N LYS A 620 62.42 13.29 -11.15
CA LYS A 620 61.38 12.27 -11.38
C LYS A 620 60.21 12.60 -10.49
N CYS A 621 59.04 12.84 -11.05
CA CYS A 621 57.89 13.32 -10.29
C CYS A 621 57.02 12.16 -9.76
N ILE A 622 56.34 12.40 -8.65
CA ILE A 622 55.34 11.52 -8.03
C ILE A 622 53.99 12.24 -7.94
N ALA A 623 52.88 11.51 -7.96
CA ALA A 623 51.54 12.08 -7.80
C ALA A 623 51.39 12.83 -6.47
N GLN A 624 50.58 13.89 -6.47
CA GLN A 624 50.37 14.76 -5.29
C GLN A 624 49.70 14.03 -4.13
#